data_AF-A0A2V6UVK5-F1
#
_entry.id   AF-A0A2V6UVK5-F1
#
_cell.length_a   1.000
_cell.length_b   1.000
_cell.length_c   1.000
_cell.angle_alpha   90.00
_cell.angle_beta   90.00
_cell.angle_gamma   90.00
#
_symmetry.space_group_name_H-M   'P 1'
#
loop_
_entity.id
_entity.type
_entity.pdbx_description
1 polymer ?
#
loop_
_entity_poly.entity_id
_entity_poly.type
_entity_poly.pdbx_seq_one_letter_code
_entity_poly.pdbx_strand_id
1 'polypeptide(L)'
;MAERTASTDRVVSDVPDEGALAKVALALADWSERWFPDALIFAMAAVVVVAVGALALGAPPRVVTIQFGKGFWDLIPFTMQMALIIVGGYVVASSPPVARLIEWLATLPRTGRGAVAYIALLSMLTSMISWGFSLVFSRLLVREIARRLPRLDYRAAGAAAYLGLGSIWALGLSSSAAQL
;
A
#
# COMPACT_ATOMS: atom_id res chain seq x y z
N MET A 1 4.23 26.29 38.26
CA MET A 1 3.66 25.99 36.92
C MET A 1 4.74 26.20 35.84
N ALA A 2 5.94 25.64 36.01
CA ALA A 2 7.10 25.88 35.12
C ALA A 2 8.01 24.65 34.93
N GLU A 3 7.56 23.43 35.30
CA GLU A 3 8.39 22.21 35.22
C GLU A 3 7.89 21.17 34.21
N ARG A 4 6.77 21.40 33.52
CA ARG A 4 6.18 20.43 32.58
C ARG A 4 6.67 20.54 31.13
N THR A 5 7.45 21.55 30.78
CA THR A 5 7.91 21.80 29.40
C THR A 5 9.28 21.21 29.07
N ALA A 6 10.09 20.83 30.06
CA ALA A 6 11.46 20.33 29.82
C ALA A 6 11.55 18.81 29.53
N SER A 7 10.43 18.08 29.61
CA SER A 7 10.39 16.63 29.39
C SER A 7 10.08 16.24 27.94
N THR A 8 9.43 17.13 27.16
CA THR A 8 9.01 16.82 25.79
C THR A 8 10.12 17.04 24.76
N ASP A 9 11.05 17.98 25.03
CA ASP A 9 12.15 18.30 24.11
C ASP A 9 13.30 17.28 24.12
N ARG A 10 13.43 16.46 25.17
CA ARG A 10 14.52 15.47 25.27
C ARG A 10 14.29 14.18 24.48
N VAL A 11 13.12 13.99 23.87
CA VAL A 11 12.80 12.77 23.11
C VAL A 11 13.13 12.93 21.61
N VAL A 12 13.42 14.15 21.14
CA VAL A 12 13.58 14.46 19.71
C VAL A 12 15.05 14.56 19.26
N SER A 13 16.03 14.46 20.16
CA SER A 13 17.41 14.86 19.88
C SER A 13 18.41 13.74 19.56
N ASP A 14 17.98 12.60 18.99
CA ASP A 14 18.94 11.59 18.51
C ASP A 14 18.44 10.84 17.27
N VAL A 15 18.03 11.60 16.25
CA VAL A 15 17.86 11.02 14.91
C VAL A 15 19.28 10.78 14.37
N PRO A 16 19.71 9.52 14.19
CA PRO A 16 21.04 9.22 13.66
C PRO A 16 21.20 9.92 12.32
N ASP A 17 22.36 10.53 12.10
CA ASP A 17 22.71 11.32 10.92
C ASP A 17 22.16 10.65 9.66
N GLU A 18 21.07 11.20 9.13
CA GLU A 18 20.32 10.53 8.07
C GLU A 18 21.23 10.44 6.85
N GLY A 19 21.55 9.21 6.45
CA GLY A 19 22.36 8.96 5.26
C GLY A 19 21.78 9.73 4.08
N ALA A 20 22.63 10.18 3.15
CA ALA A 20 22.21 11.05 2.04
C ALA A 20 20.95 10.54 1.30
N LEU A 21 20.81 9.21 1.19
CA LEU A 21 19.62 8.57 0.60
C LEU A 21 18.33 8.81 1.40
N ALA A 22 18.38 8.81 2.73
CA ALA A 22 17.23 9.07 3.58
C ALA A 22 16.77 10.54 3.44
N LYS A 23 17.71 11.49 3.39
CA LYS A 23 17.40 12.91 3.15
C LYS A 23 16.75 13.13 1.79
N VAL A 24 17.25 12.47 0.74
CA VAL A 24 16.65 12.51 -0.59
C VAL A 24 15.25 11.89 -0.59
N ALA A 25 15.07 10.73 0.07
CA ALA A 25 13.77 10.08 0.16
C ALA A 25 12.73 10.95 0.87
N LEU A 26 13.11 11.63 1.96
CA LEU A 26 12.24 12.56 2.67
C LEU A 26 11.90 13.79 1.82
N ALA A 27 12.88 14.39 1.13
CA ALA A 27 12.62 15.52 0.25
C ALA A 27 11.65 15.17 -0.89
N LEU A 28 11.75 13.97 -1.46
CA LEU A 28 10.81 13.47 -2.46
C LEU A 28 9.41 13.22 -1.88
N ALA A 29 9.34 12.70 -0.66
CA ALA A 29 8.08 12.49 0.04
C ALA A 29 7.38 13.84 0.31
N ASP A 30 8.09 14.82 0.88
CA ASP A 30 7.55 16.15 1.18
C ASP A 30 7.06 16.88 -0.08
N TRP A 31 7.83 16.77 -1.17
CA TRP A 31 7.43 17.31 -2.46
C TRP A 31 6.16 16.62 -2.99
N SER A 32 6.10 15.28 -2.88
CA SER A 32 4.95 14.51 -3.33
C SER A 32 3.71 14.85 -2.51
N GLU A 33 3.79 14.85 -1.18
CA GLU A 33 2.66 15.20 -0.30
C GLU A 33 2.10 16.60 -0.56
N ARG A 34 2.95 17.56 -0.92
CA ARG A 34 2.52 18.92 -1.24
C ARG A 34 1.78 19.02 -2.57
N TRP A 35 2.11 18.17 -3.53
CA TRP A 35 1.59 18.28 -4.89
C TRP A 35 0.59 17.21 -5.27
N PHE A 36 0.51 16.08 -4.55
CA PHE A 36 -0.34 14.94 -4.91
C PHE A 36 -1.82 15.32 -4.74
N PRO A 37 -2.54 15.64 -5.83
CA PRO A 37 -3.92 16.08 -5.72
C PRO A 37 -4.80 14.89 -5.33
N ASP A 38 -5.91 15.19 -4.68
CA ASP A 38 -6.89 14.16 -4.36
C ASP A 38 -7.35 13.41 -5.62
N ALA A 39 -7.39 12.08 -5.57
CA ALA A 39 -7.73 11.23 -6.71
C ALA A 39 -9.12 11.55 -7.30
N LEU A 40 -10.07 12.02 -6.47
CA LEU A 40 -11.39 12.44 -6.91
C LEU A 40 -11.33 13.63 -7.85
N ILE A 41 -10.38 14.56 -7.64
CA ILE A 41 -10.21 15.73 -8.50
C ILE A 41 -9.88 15.28 -9.92
N PHE A 42 -8.97 14.33 -10.07
CA PHE A 42 -8.65 13.76 -11.39
C PHE A 42 -9.81 12.99 -11.98
N ALA A 43 -10.54 12.21 -11.18
CA ALA A 43 -11.73 11.50 -11.66
C ALA A 43 -12.80 12.48 -12.19
N MET A 44 -13.11 13.53 -11.43
CA MET A 44 -14.05 14.58 -11.84
C MET A 44 -13.57 15.32 -13.10
N ALA A 45 -12.28 15.70 -13.14
CA ALA A 45 -11.69 16.34 -14.30
C ALA A 45 -11.78 15.44 -15.54
N ALA A 46 -11.48 14.14 -15.41
CA ALA A 46 -11.60 13.17 -16.49
C ALA A 46 -13.05 13.06 -16.99
N VAL A 47 -14.04 13.02 -16.09
CA VAL A 47 -15.47 13.02 -16.47
C VAL A 47 -15.82 14.25 -17.30
N VAL A 48 -15.37 15.45 -16.89
CA VAL A 48 -15.61 16.69 -17.64
C VAL A 48 -14.93 16.67 -19.00
N VAL A 49 -13.65 16.28 -19.05
CA VAL A 49 -12.87 16.22 -20.29
C VAL A 49 -13.49 15.23 -21.28
N VAL A 50 -13.88 14.03 -20.82
CA VAL A 50 -14.53 13.02 -21.67
C VAL A 50 -15.90 13.49 -22.14
N ALA A 51 -16.68 14.15 -21.27
CA ALA A 51 -17.99 14.69 -21.66
C ALA A 51 -17.85 15.79 -22.73
N VAL A 52 -16.94 16.74 -22.55
CA VAL A 52 -16.65 17.79 -23.53
C VAL A 52 -16.14 17.20 -24.84
N GLY A 53 -15.22 16.23 -24.77
CA GLY A 53 -14.70 15.54 -25.95
C GLY A 53 -15.79 14.82 -26.74
N ALA A 54 -16.71 14.12 -26.05
CA ALA A 54 -17.83 13.45 -26.69
C ALA A 54 -18.79 14.44 -27.39
N LEU A 55 -19.10 15.57 -26.75
CA LEU A 55 -19.92 16.62 -27.35
C LEU A 55 -19.23 17.26 -28.56
N ALA A 56 -17.93 17.53 -28.49
CA ALA A 56 -17.14 18.09 -29.59
C ALA A 56 -17.09 17.15 -30.82
N LEU A 57 -17.17 15.84 -30.61
CA LEU A 57 -17.27 14.83 -31.66
C LEU A 57 -18.70 14.67 -32.23
N GLY A 58 -19.67 15.47 -31.77
CA GLY A 58 -21.04 15.48 -32.26
C GLY A 58 -21.99 14.51 -31.55
N ALA A 59 -21.59 13.92 -30.41
CA ALA A 59 -22.51 13.09 -29.64
C ALA A 59 -23.64 13.95 -29.04
N PRO A 60 -24.92 13.54 -29.17
CA PRO A 60 -26.01 14.32 -28.60
C PRO A 60 -25.96 14.32 -27.07
N PRO A 61 -26.22 15.46 -26.39
CA PRO A 61 -26.10 15.56 -24.92
C PRO A 61 -26.87 14.50 -24.15
N ARG A 62 -28.06 14.13 -24.64
CA ARG A 62 -28.87 13.04 -24.06
C ARG A 62 -28.10 11.72 -24.00
N VAL A 63 -27.35 11.36 -25.04
CA VAL A 63 -26.60 10.11 -25.09
C VAL A 63 -25.43 10.17 -24.10
N VAL A 64 -24.71 11.30 -24.04
CA VAL A 64 -23.59 11.50 -23.10
C VAL A 64 -24.05 11.33 -21.66
N THR A 65 -25.16 11.96 -21.25
CA THR A 65 -25.70 11.84 -19.89
C THR A 65 -26.16 10.41 -19.57
N ILE A 66 -26.82 9.72 -20.51
CA ILE A 66 -27.26 8.33 -20.31
C ILE A 66 -26.05 7.40 -20.12
N GLN A 67 -24.99 7.56 -20.94
CA GLN A 67 -23.79 6.73 -20.83
C GLN A 67 -23.03 6.98 -19.54
N PHE A 68 -22.91 8.24 -19.12
CA PHE A 68 -22.35 8.58 -17.82
C PHE A 68 -23.13 7.90 -16.69
N GLY A 69 -24.46 8.00 -16.70
CA GLY A 69 -25.32 7.39 -15.69
C GLY A 69 -25.15 5.87 -15.62
N LYS A 70 -25.09 5.18 -16.77
CA LYS A 70 -24.84 3.73 -16.81
C LYS A 70 -23.49 3.37 -16.19
N GLY A 71 -22.41 4.02 -16.64
CA GLY A 71 -21.08 3.77 -16.10
C GLY A 71 -20.96 4.09 -14.61
N PHE A 72 -21.67 5.11 -14.12
CA PHE A 72 -21.70 5.44 -12.69
C PHE A 72 -22.25 4.27 -11.84
N TRP A 73 -23.31 3.60 -12.30
CA TRP A 73 -23.88 2.47 -11.58
C TRP A 73 -22.97 1.23 -11.60
N ASP A 74 -22.13 1.07 -12.62
CA ASP A 74 -21.12 -0.01 -12.69
C ASP A 74 -20.02 0.14 -11.63
N LEU A 75 -19.81 1.34 -11.06
CA LEU A 75 -18.87 1.53 -9.95
C LEU A 75 -19.33 0.81 -8.68
N ILE A 76 -20.64 0.60 -8.47
CA ILE A 76 -21.13 -0.08 -7.27
C ILE A 76 -20.63 -1.54 -7.20
N PRO A 77 -20.88 -2.41 -8.19
CA PRO A 77 -20.35 -3.77 -8.14
C PRO A 77 -18.82 -3.79 -8.14
N PHE A 78 -18.16 -2.88 -8.85
CA PHE A 78 -16.70 -2.75 -8.83
C PHE A 78 -16.15 -2.43 -7.42
N THR A 79 -16.73 -1.43 -6.74
CA THR A 79 -16.32 -1.06 -5.37
C THR A 79 -16.62 -2.19 -4.38
N MET A 80 -17.75 -2.89 -4.52
CA MET A 80 -18.07 -4.07 -3.71
C MET A 80 -17.01 -5.17 -3.88
N GLN A 81 -16.60 -5.48 -5.13
CA GLN A 81 -15.54 -6.45 -5.39
C GLN A 81 -14.22 -6.03 -4.72
N MET A 82 -13.82 -4.77 -4.87
CA MET A 82 -12.60 -4.25 -4.24
C MET A 82 -12.67 -4.28 -2.70
N ALA A 83 -13.82 -3.93 -2.12
CA ALA A 83 -14.04 -4.01 -0.67
C ALA A 83 -13.92 -5.44 -0.16
N LEU A 84 -14.54 -6.41 -0.84
CA LEU A 84 -14.46 -7.83 -0.49
C LEU A 84 -13.03 -8.37 -0.59
N ILE A 85 -12.25 -7.96 -1.61
CA ILE A 85 -10.84 -8.35 -1.74
C ILE A 85 -10.02 -7.85 -0.55
N ILE A 86 -10.21 -6.58 -0.15
CA ILE A 86 -9.47 -5.98 0.97
C ILE A 86 -9.88 -6.62 2.31
N VAL A 87 -11.18 -6.68 2.58
CA VAL A 87 -11.72 -7.24 3.83
C VAL A 87 -11.38 -8.73 3.93
N GLY A 88 -11.56 -9.49 2.85
CA GLY A 88 -11.20 -10.90 2.79
C GLY A 88 -9.72 -11.12 3.05
N GLY A 89 -8.85 -10.33 2.39
CA GLY A 89 -7.41 -10.36 2.63
C GLY A 89 -7.05 -10.11 4.09
N TYR A 90 -7.67 -9.10 4.71
CA TYR A 90 -7.48 -8.78 6.12
C TYR A 90 -7.94 -9.89 7.07
N VAL A 91 -9.16 -10.42 6.85
CA VAL A 91 -9.74 -11.49 7.69
C VAL A 91 -8.87 -12.74 7.65
N VAL A 92 -8.42 -13.15 6.46
CA VAL A 92 -7.52 -14.29 6.30
C VAL A 92 -6.18 -14.03 6.97
N ALA A 93 -5.57 -12.87 6.74
CA ALA A 93 -4.27 -12.51 7.33
C ALA A 93 -4.31 -12.44 8.87
N SER A 94 -5.45 -12.07 9.43
CA SER A 94 -5.64 -11.94 10.88
C SER A 94 -6.14 -13.24 11.54
N SER A 95 -6.34 -14.30 10.77
CA SER A 95 -6.84 -15.57 11.29
C SER A 95 -5.80 -16.29 12.17
N PRO A 96 -6.23 -17.07 13.18
CA PRO A 96 -5.30 -17.81 14.05
C PRO A 96 -4.30 -18.73 13.31
N PRO A 97 -4.68 -19.44 12.22
CA PRO A 97 -3.74 -20.23 11.45
C PRO A 97 -2.62 -19.39 10.82
N VAL A 98 -2.96 -18.23 10.25
CA VAL A 98 -1.97 -17.34 9.63
C VAL A 98 -1.11 -16.65 10.68
N ALA A 99 -1.66 -16.28 11.83
CA ALA A 99 -0.89 -15.74 12.95
C ALA A 99 0.21 -16.73 13.41
N ARG A 100 -0.14 -18.02 13.58
CA ARG A 100 0.83 -19.07 13.93
C ARG A 100 1.89 -19.27 12.85
N LEU A 101 1.49 -19.20 11.57
CA LEU A 101 2.41 -19.26 10.45
C LEU A 101 3.40 -18.09 10.50
N ILE A 102 2.92 -16.87 10.75
CA ILE A 102 3.76 -15.66 10.86
C ILE A 102 4.75 -15.80 12.02
N GLU A 103 4.29 -16.25 13.19
CA GLU A 103 5.15 -16.49 14.36
C GLU A 103 6.27 -17.49 14.05
N TRP A 104 5.96 -18.56 13.32
CA TRP A 104 6.94 -19.53 12.87
C TRP A 104 7.91 -18.93 11.85
N LEU A 105 7.40 -18.29 10.79
CA LEU A 105 8.23 -17.64 9.76
C LEU A 105 9.18 -16.60 10.34
N ALA A 106 8.75 -15.87 11.37
CA ALA A 106 9.56 -14.86 12.05
C ALA A 106 10.76 -15.42 12.83
N THR A 107 10.85 -16.74 13.04
CA THR A 107 12.01 -17.38 13.69
C THR A 107 13.17 -17.69 12.73
N LEU A 108 12.91 -17.74 11.43
CA LEU A 108 13.91 -18.11 10.42
C LEU A 108 15.02 -17.05 10.24
N PRO A 109 14.74 -15.74 10.12
CA PRO A 109 15.78 -14.77 9.85
C PRO A 109 16.67 -14.51 11.07
N ARG A 110 17.99 -14.61 10.88
CA ARG A 110 18.99 -14.43 11.95
C ARG A 110 19.72 -13.08 11.92
N THR A 111 19.63 -12.35 10.81
CA THR A 111 20.35 -11.08 10.59
C THR A 111 19.40 -10.00 10.09
N GLY A 112 19.65 -8.74 10.44
CA GLY A 112 18.77 -7.62 10.05
C GLY A 112 18.66 -7.46 8.52
N ARG A 113 19.79 -7.53 7.81
CA ARG A 113 19.82 -7.48 6.33
C ARG A 113 19.09 -8.67 5.69
N GLY A 114 19.31 -9.88 6.20
CA GLY A 114 18.64 -11.09 5.72
C GLY A 114 17.13 -11.05 5.97
N ALA A 115 16.70 -10.48 7.10
CA ALA A 115 15.29 -10.27 7.40
C ALA A 115 14.60 -9.34 6.40
N VAL A 116 15.23 -8.24 5.99
CA VAL A 116 14.66 -7.32 4.97
C VAL A 116 14.46 -8.05 3.63
N ALA A 117 15.47 -8.78 3.16
CA ALA A 117 15.35 -9.57 1.93
C ALA A 117 14.29 -10.68 2.04
N TYR A 118 14.18 -11.31 3.21
CA TYR A 118 13.18 -12.33 3.49
C TYR A 118 11.74 -11.77 3.48
N ILE A 119 11.53 -10.60 4.11
CA ILE A 119 10.26 -9.88 4.08
C ILE A 119 9.89 -9.50 2.65
N ALA A 120 10.85 -9.00 1.86
CA ALA A 120 10.65 -8.68 0.45
C ALA A 120 10.15 -9.90 -0.33
N LEU A 121 10.85 -11.03 -0.21
CA LEU A 121 10.49 -12.27 -0.88
C LEU A 121 9.08 -12.75 -0.50
N LEU A 122 8.77 -12.79 0.79
CA LEU A 122 7.45 -13.22 1.24
C LEU A 122 6.33 -12.25 0.85
N SER A 123 6.59 -10.94 0.87
CA SER A 123 5.66 -9.93 0.37
C SER A 123 5.35 -10.19 -1.11
N MET A 124 6.38 -10.38 -1.93
CA MET A 124 6.25 -10.71 -3.35
C MET A 124 5.46 -12.02 -3.59
N LEU A 125 5.80 -13.10 -2.90
CA LEU A 125 5.11 -14.40 -3.04
C LEU A 125 3.64 -14.33 -2.61
N THR A 126 3.36 -13.71 -1.45
CA THR A 126 1.98 -13.58 -0.96
C THR A 126 1.15 -12.64 -1.83
N SER A 127 1.77 -11.64 -2.47
CA SER A 127 1.09 -10.75 -3.42
C SER A 127 0.67 -11.47 -4.71
N MET A 128 1.30 -12.59 -5.07
CA MET A 128 0.85 -13.40 -6.21
C MET A 128 -0.48 -14.09 -5.93
N ILE A 129 -0.79 -14.35 -4.66
CA ILE A 129 -2.05 -14.97 -4.23
C ILE A 129 -3.15 -13.91 -4.17
N SER A 130 -2.89 -12.84 -3.42
CA SER A 130 -3.80 -11.71 -3.30
C SER A 130 -3.02 -10.48 -2.81
N TRP A 131 -3.11 -9.39 -3.58
CA TRP A 131 -2.50 -8.12 -3.23
C TRP A 131 -3.05 -7.57 -1.90
N GLY A 132 -4.34 -7.76 -1.61
CA GLY A 132 -4.96 -7.31 -0.36
C GLY A 132 -4.51 -8.10 0.87
N PHE A 133 -4.36 -9.42 0.74
CA PHE A 133 -3.82 -10.29 1.79
C PHE A 133 -2.35 -9.96 2.10
N SER A 134 -1.54 -9.82 1.04
CA SER A 134 -0.09 -9.58 1.14
C SER A 134 0.24 -8.36 2.01
N LEU A 135 -0.46 -7.24 1.81
CA LEU A 135 -0.26 -6.02 2.59
C LEU A 135 -0.38 -6.26 4.10
N VAL A 136 -1.47 -6.91 4.52
CA VAL A 136 -1.75 -7.16 5.93
C VAL A 136 -0.76 -8.19 6.48
N PHE A 137 -0.53 -9.27 5.73
CA PHE A 137 0.42 -10.32 6.09
C PHE A 137 1.83 -9.78 6.30
N SER A 138 2.38 -9.03 5.33
CA SER A 138 3.75 -8.51 5.39
C SER A 138 3.92 -7.49 6.52
N ARG A 139 2.90 -6.65 6.79
CA ARG A 139 2.92 -5.75 7.95
C ARG A 139 3.00 -6.53 9.27
N LEU A 140 2.20 -7.58 9.41
CA LEU A 140 2.19 -8.42 10.62
C LEU A 140 3.52 -9.17 10.78
N LEU A 141 4.10 -9.66 9.68
CA LEU A 141 5.41 -10.31 9.65
C LEU A 141 6.54 -9.35 10.06
N VAL A 142 6.59 -8.13 9.49
CA VAL A 142 7.56 -7.09 9.90
C VAL A 142 7.47 -6.85 11.40
N ARG A 143 6.24 -6.68 11.93
CA ARG A 143 6.01 -6.44 13.35
C ARG A 143 6.54 -7.59 14.21
N GLU A 144 6.33 -8.83 13.79
CA GLU A 144 6.79 -10.01 14.53
C GLU A 144 8.31 -10.19 14.48
N ILE A 145 8.94 -9.98 13.32
CA ILE A 145 10.41 -10.04 13.20
C ILE A 145 11.07 -8.91 13.99
N ALA A 146 10.52 -7.69 13.93
CA ALA A 146 11.06 -6.55 14.68
C ALA A 146 11.06 -6.77 16.20
N ARG A 147 10.02 -7.46 16.72
CA ARG A 147 9.98 -7.86 18.14
C ARG A 147 11.09 -8.83 18.52
N ARG A 148 11.47 -9.73 17.62
CA ARG A 148 12.45 -10.80 17.87
C ARG A 148 13.88 -10.39 17.55
N LEU A 149 14.07 -9.46 16.62
CA LEU A 149 15.35 -9.05 16.10
C LEU A 149 15.56 -7.55 16.28
N PRO A 150 16.10 -7.09 17.43
CA PRO A 150 16.28 -5.67 17.74
C PRO A 150 17.19 -4.92 16.75
N ARG A 151 18.03 -5.65 16.00
CA ARG A 151 18.92 -5.09 14.96
C ARG A 151 18.25 -4.92 13.59
N LEU A 152 16.96 -5.20 13.47
CA LEU A 152 16.22 -4.98 12.22
C LEU A 152 16.03 -3.48 11.96
N ASP A 153 16.47 -3.01 10.80
CA ASP A 153 16.09 -1.69 10.33
C ASP A 153 14.60 -1.70 9.95
N TYR A 154 13.78 -1.08 10.79
CA TYR A 154 12.34 -1.04 10.63
C TYR A 154 11.90 -0.24 9.40
N ARG A 155 12.67 0.79 9.00
CA ARG A 155 12.40 1.59 7.80
C ARG A 155 12.59 0.73 6.55
N ALA A 156 13.72 0.01 6.48
CA ALA A 156 14.02 -0.90 5.37
C ALA A 156 13.04 -2.09 5.32
N ALA A 157 12.67 -2.65 6.48
CA ALA A 157 11.69 -3.72 6.57
C ALA A 157 10.29 -3.28 6.11
N GLY A 158 9.87 -2.07 6.48
CA GLY A 158 8.63 -1.45 6.00
C GLY A 158 8.64 -1.28 4.48
N ALA A 159 9.72 -0.72 3.91
CA ALA A 159 9.88 -0.59 2.47
C ALA A 159 9.84 -1.95 1.75
N ALA A 160 10.51 -2.97 2.31
CA ALA A 160 10.49 -4.33 1.78
C ALA A 160 9.09 -4.95 1.79
N ALA A 161 8.28 -4.67 2.82
CA ALA A 161 6.90 -5.16 2.89
C ALA A 161 6.01 -4.59 1.77
N TYR A 162 6.34 -3.43 1.20
CA TYR A 162 5.63 -2.85 0.07
C TYR A 162 6.06 -3.42 -1.29
N LEU A 163 7.16 -4.17 -1.38
CA LEU A 163 7.65 -4.67 -2.67
C LEU A 163 6.66 -5.62 -3.36
N GLY A 164 5.88 -6.41 -2.62
CA GLY A 164 4.83 -7.25 -3.21
C GLY A 164 3.81 -6.42 -3.99
N LEU A 165 3.35 -5.31 -3.42
CA LEU A 165 2.44 -4.39 -4.07
C LEU A 165 3.15 -3.54 -5.14
N GLY A 166 4.43 -3.23 -4.99
CA GLY A 166 5.18 -2.40 -5.94
C GLY A 166 5.70 -3.14 -7.18
N SER A 167 5.74 -4.48 -7.18
CA SER A 167 6.45 -5.23 -8.24
C SER A 167 5.68 -6.39 -8.87
N ILE A 168 5.02 -7.25 -8.09
CA ILE A 168 4.46 -8.52 -8.60
C ILE A 168 2.93 -8.57 -8.52
N TRP A 169 2.28 -7.61 -7.87
CA TRP A 169 0.82 -7.54 -7.78
C TRP A 169 0.12 -7.69 -9.14
N ALA A 170 0.66 -7.05 -10.19
CA ALA A 170 0.11 -7.13 -11.55
C ALA A 170 0.54 -8.38 -12.34
N LEU A 171 1.41 -9.22 -11.79
CA LEU A 171 1.97 -10.43 -12.43
C LEU A 171 1.51 -11.74 -11.75
N GLY A 172 0.70 -11.64 -10.68
CA GLY A 172 0.23 -12.78 -9.90
C GLY A 172 -0.89 -13.59 -10.56
N LEU A 173 -1.33 -14.65 -9.87
CA LEU A 173 -2.47 -15.49 -10.29
C LEU A 173 -3.80 -14.70 -10.37
N SER A 174 -3.88 -13.53 -9.73
CA SER A 174 -5.03 -12.62 -9.81
C SER A 174 -4.92 -11.57 -10.92
N SER A 175 -3.88 -11.61 -11.76
CA SER A 175 -3.72 -10.71 -12.90
C SER A 175 -4.46 -11.24 -14.13
N SER A 176 -5.07 -10.36 -14.91
CA SER A 176 -5.80 -10.73 -16.13
C SER A 176 -4.92 -11.38 -17.20
N ALA A 177 -3.59 -11.22 -17.13
CA ALA A 177 -2.64 -11.90 -18.02
C ALA A 177 -2.53 -13.42 -17.76
N ALA A 178 -2.91 -13.91 -16.57
CA ALA A 178 -2.97 -15.34 -16.26
C ALA A 178 -4.34 -15.98 -16.62
N GLN A 179 -5.32 -15.18 -17.03
CA GLN A 179 -6.67 -15.60 -17.39
C GLN A 179 -6.94 -15.57 -18.91
N LEU A 180 -5.89 -15.30 -19.71
CA LEU A 180 -5.86 -15.45 -21.18
C LEU A 180 -5.09 -16.73 -21.54
#